data_AF-A0A496ANQ9-F1
#
_entry.id   AF-A0A496ANQ9-F1
#
_cell.length_a   1.000
_cell.length_b   1.000
_cell.length_c   1.000
_cell.angle_alpha   90.00
_cell.angle_beta   90.00
_cell.angle_gamma   90.00
#
_symmetry.space_group_name_H-M   'P 1'
#
loop_
_entity.id
_entity.type
_entity.pdbx_description
1 polymer ?
#
loop_
_entity_poly.entity_id
_entity_poly.type
_entity_poly.pdbx_seq_one_letter_code
_entity_poly.pdbx_strand_id
1 'polypeptide(L)'
;MSTPMQISVVYPGDCLGDSSFCDVLYHGVKKAKTEPGVEIAEIESNAAAWETDLREAAQQSGLVLTSGFQMSEPLAKVAPEFPDVKFVIFVGAVDLPNVASYAHKANEGAFLVGAIAGLTS
;
A
#
# COMPACT_ATOMS: atom_id res chain seq x y z
N MET A 1 10.09 -24.38 -2.05
CA MET A 1 10.33 -23.06 -2.65
C MET A 1 9.14 -22.21 -2.23
N SER A 2 9.35 -21.25 -1.33
CA SER A 2 8.26 -20.38 -0.85
C SER A 2 7.82 -19.48 -2.01
N THR A 3 6.53 -19.46 -2.32
CA THR A 3 5.97 -18.58 -3.35
C THR A 3 6.31 -17.13 -3.02
N PRO A 4 6.83 -16.34 -3.97
CA PRO A 4 7.11 -14.94 -3.71
C PRO A 4 5.83 -14.21 -3.31
N MET A 5 5.93 -13.35 -2.29
CA MET A 5 4.79 -12.54 -1.85
C MET A 5 4.57 -11.43 -2.87
N GLN A 6 3.40 -11.46 -3.52
CA GLN A 6 2.98 -10.40 -4.43
C GLN A 6 2.39 -9.24 -3.62
N ILE A 7 3.00 -8.07 -3.79
CA ILE A 7 2.60 -6.81 -3.16
C ILE A 7 2.26 -5.83 -4.28
N SER A 8 1.15 -5.11 -4.15
CA SER A 8 0.80 -4.01 -5.05
C SER A 8 0.83 -2.69 -4.32
N VAL A 9 1.30 -1.64 -4.98
CA VAL A 9 1.35 -0.28 -4.45
C VAL A 9 0.56 0.62 -5.39
N VAL A 10 -0.48 1.28 -4.87
CA VAL A 10 -1.30 2.24 -5.61
C VAL A 10 -0.98 3.65 -5.12
N TYR A 11 -0.29 4.40 -5.97
CA TYR A 11 0.02 5.81 -5.74
C TYR A 11 -1.10 6.69 -6.30
N PRO A 12 -1.69 7.63 -5.53
CA PRO A 12 -2.53 8.66 -6.14
C PRO A 12 -1.69 9.52 -7.11
N GLY A 13 -2.26 10.02 -8.20
CA GLY A 13 -1.47 10.62 -9.30
C GLY A 13 -0.58 11.79 -8.91
N ASP A 14 -0.96 12.55 -7.89
CA ASP A 14 -0.17 13.70 -7.40
C ASP A 14 0.97 13.28 -6.45
N CYS A 15 1.23 11.98 -6.31
CA CYS A 15 2.11 11.42 -5.28
C CYS A 15 3.59 11.43 -5.69
N LEU A 16 3.91 11.20 -6.96
CA LEU A 16 5.28 11.21 -7.48
C LEU A 16 5.74 12.65 -7.76
N GLY A 17 6.26 13.34 -6.74
CA GLY A 17 6.92 14.64 -6.89
C GLY A 17 6.63 15.71 -5.84
N ASP A 18 5.63 15.52 -4.97
CA ASP A 18 5.16 16.58 -4.04
C ASP A 18 5.75 16.51 -2.61
N SER A 19 6.93 15.91 -2.45
CA SER A 19 7.87 16.09 -1.31
C SER A 19 7.33 15.92 0.14
N SER A 20 6.16 15.33 0.38
CA SER A 20 5.58 15.29 1.75
C SER A 20 5.19 13.91 2.29
N PHE A 21 4.61 13.03 1.49
CA PHE A 21 3.93 11.82 2.00
C PHE A 21 4.22 10.55 1.19
N CYS A 22 4.54 10.73 -0.09
CA CYS A 22 4.77 9.65 -1.04
C CYS A 22 6.20 9.15 -1.03
N ASP A 23 7.14 10.01 -0.66
CA ASP A 23 8.55 9.64 -0.52
C ASP A 23 8.74 8.53 0.50
N VAL A 24 8.00 8.57 1.61
CA VAL A 24 8.04 7.52 2.64
C VAL A 24 7.63 6.16 2.07
N LEU A 25 6.48 6.12 1.38
CA LEU A 25 5.98 4.90 0.74
C LEU A 25 6.96 4.42 -0.33
N TYR A 26 7.40 5.33 -1.20
CA TYR A 26 8.33 5.05 -2.29
C TYR A 26 9.68 4.52 -1.79
N HIS A 27 10.26 5.13 -0.76
CA HIS A 27 11.52 4.67 -0.17
C HIS A 27 11.38 3.31 0.53
N GLY A 28 10.28 3.09 1.24
CA GLY A 28 10.02 1.78 1.86
C GLY A 28 9.79 0.69 0.83
N VAL A 29 9.04 0.98 -0.24
CA VAL A 29 8.84 0.07 -1.39
C VAL A 29 10.16 -0.23 -2.08
N LYS A 30 10.99 0.78 -2.37
CA LYS A 30 12.32 0.58 -2.96
C LYS A 30 13.21 -0.32 -2.12
N LYS A 31 13.16 -0.18 -0.79
CA LYS A 31 13.92 -1.05 0.11
C LYS A 31 13.33 -2.46 0.16
N ALA A 32 12.01 -2.59 0.24
CA ALA A 32 11.33 -3.90 0.22
C ALA A 32 11.56 -4.68 -1.08
N LYS A 33 11.69 -4.00 -2.23
CA LYS A 33 12.08 -4.62 -3.51
C LYS A 33 13.46 -5.30 -3.47
N THR A 34 14.32 -4.94 -2.52
CA THR A 34 15.64 -5.57 -2.37
C THR A 34 15.62 -6.82 -1.50
N GLU A 35 14.50 -7.11 -0.82
CA GLU A 35 14.36 -8.29 0.03
C GLU A 35 14.04 -9.53 -0.84
N PRO A 36 14.70 -10.68 -0.58
CA PRO A 36 14.46 -11.90 -1.34
C PRO A 36 13.05 -12.44 -1.10
N GLY A 37 12.34 -12.82 -2.16
CA GLY A 37 10.98 -13.39 -2.07
C GLY A 37 9.85 -12.37 -2.07
N VAL A 38 10.15 -11.09 -2.36
CA VAL A 38 9.16 -10.02 -2.49
C VAL A 38 9.08 -9.55 -3.94
N GLU A 39 7.86 -9.55 -4.51
CA GLU A 39 7.60 -8.96 -5.81
C GLU A 39 6.60 -7.81 -5.68
N ILE A 40 7.02 -6.60 -6.08
CA ILE A 40 6.21 -5.39 -5.92
C ILE A 40 5.79 -4.80 -7.27
N ALA A 41 4.49 -4.78 -7.52
CA ALA A 41 3.85 -4.05 -8.62
C ALA A 41 3.53 -2.61 -8.17
N GLU A 42 3.90 -1.62 -8.98
CA GLU A 42 3.64 -0.20 -8.71
C GLU A 42 2.62 0.32 -9.74
N ILE A 43 1.55 0.94 -9.26
CA ILE A 43 0.45 1.48 -10.05
C ILE A 43 0.33 2.97 -9.74
N GLU A 44 0.51 3.79 -10.76
CA GLU A 44 0.22 5.22 -10.68
C GLU A 44 -1.22 5.44 -11.10
N SER A 45 -2.05 5.88 -10.16
CA SER A 45 -3.49 5.98 -10.30
C SER A 45 -3.93 7.44 -10.39
N ASN A 46 -5.21 7.71 -10.62
CA ASN A 46 -5.79 9.04 -10.57
C ASN A 46 -7.18 8.99 -9.92
N ALA A 47 -7.73 10.16 -9.57
CA ALA A 47 -9.01 10.24 -8.85
C ALA A 47 -10.18 9.49 -9.51
N ALA A 48 -10.19 9.37 -10.84
CA ALA A 48 -11.22 8.63 -11.56
C ALA A 48 -11.01 7.11 -11.54
N ALA A 49 -9.81 6.65 -11.20
CA ALA A 49 -9.40 5.24 -11.26
C ALA A 49 -9.10 4.60 -9.89
N TRP A 50 -9.02 5.36 -8.80
CA TRP A 50 -8.59 4.84 -7.48
C TRP A 50 -9.30 3.56 -7.03
N GLU A 51 -10.64 3.51 -7.10
CA GLU A 51 -11.39 2.31 -6.71
C GLU A 51 -11.13 1.12 -7.65
N THR A 52 -11.00 1.37 -8.95
CA THR A 52 -10.69 0.34 -9.95
C THR A 52 -9.29 -0.21 -9.73
N ASP A 53 -8.29 0.66 -9.58
CA ASP A 53 -6.90 0.26 -9.43
C ASP A 53 -6.64 -0.45 -8.09
N LEU A 54 -7.32 -0.03 -7.01
CA LEU A 54 -7.30 -0.75 -5.73
C LEU A 54 -7.89 -2.17 -5.87
N ARG A 55 -8.96 -2.32 -6.65
CA ARG A 55 -9.61 -3.62 -6.89
C ARG A 55 -8.72 -4.53 -7.74
N GLU A 56 -8.13 -4.01 -8.80
CA GLU A 56 -7.17 -4.76 -9.63
C GLU A 56 -5.93 -5.15 -8.82
N ALA A 57 -5.41 -4.25 -7.99
CA ALA A 57 -4.31 -4.54 -7.08
C ALA A 57 -4.63 -5.68 -6.10
N ALA A 58 -5.84 -5.69 -5.53
CA ALA A 58 -6.28 -6.72 -4.59
C ALA A 58 -6.54 -8.08 -5.25
N GLN A 59 -6.85 -8.12 -6.55
CA GLN A 59 -6.96 -9.38 -7.30
C GLN A 59 -5.61 -10.04 -7.57
N GLN A 60 -4.54 -9.24 -7.63
CA GLN A 60 -3.20 -9.72 -7.99
C GLN A 60 -2.31 -9.98 -6.78
N SER A 61 -2.58 -9.31 -5.66
CA SER A 61 -1.67 -9.26 -4.50
C SER A 61 -2.37 -9.59 -3.19
N GLY A 62 -1.66 -10.29 -2.30
CA GLY A 62 -2.13 -10.54 -0.92
C GLY A 62 -1.96 -9.32 0.00
N LEU A 63 -1.18 -8.33 -0.43
CA LEU A 63 -0.94 -7.06 0.25
C LEU A 63 -1.05 -5.89 -0.73
N VAL A 64 -1.87 -4.89 -0.39
CA VAL A 64 -2.03 -3.65 -1.16
C VAL A 64 -1.65 -2.46 -0.29
N LEU A 65 -0.75 -1.61 -0.78
CA LEU A 65 -0.26 -0.42 -0.11
C LEU A 65 -0.77 0.83 -0.84
N THR A 66 -1.22 1.84 -0.10
CA THR A 66 -1.56 3.15 -0.65
C THR A 66 -1.23 4.28 0.33
N SER A 67 -1.30 5.53 -0.12
CA SER A 67 -0.98 6.71 0.70
C SER A 67 -1.87 7.90 0.36
N GLY A 68 -2.12 8.74 1.36
CA GLY A 68 -2.85 10.01 1.24
C GLY A 68 -4.29 9.94 1.73
N PHE A 69 -4.75 11.02 2.37
CA PHE A 69 -6.08 11.10 2.98
C PHE A 69 -7.20 10.82 1.97
N GLN A 70 -7.02 11.27 0.73
CA GLN A 70 -7.95 11.06 -0.39
C GLN A 70 -8.19 9.59 -0.74
N MET A 71 -7.27 8.69 -0.39
CA MET A 71 -7.40 7.25 -0.65
C MET A 71 -8.26 6.56 0.42
N SER A 72 -8.58 7.22 1.54
CA SER A 72 -9.32 6.60 2.65
C SER A 72 -10.72 6.16 2.25
N GLU A 73 -11.48 7.01 1.53
CA GLU A 73 -12.84 6.66 1.09
C GLU A 73 -12.84 5.56 0.00
N PRO A 74 -12.05 5.66 -1.09
CA PRO A 74 -11.91 4.57 -2.06
C PRO A 74 -11.52 3.25 -1.40
N LEU A 75 -10.54 3.28 -0.48
CA LEU A 75 -10.07 2.10 0.21
C LEU A 75 -11.14 1.48 1.12
N ALA A 76 -11.90 2.31 1.85
CA ALA A 76 -12.98 1.83 2.70
C ALA A 76 -14.10 1.13 1.92
N LYS A 77 -14.31 1.48 0.64
CA LYS A 77 -15.25 0.79 -0.24
C LYS A 77 -14.71 -0.54 -0.78
N VAL A 78 -13.44 -0.57 -1.19
CA VAL A 78 -12.83 -1.73 -1.84
C VAL A 78 -12.38 -2.80 -0.84
N ALA A 79 -11.80 -2.42 0.30
CA ALA A 79 -11.22 -3.38 1.24
C ALA A 79 -12.22 -4.46 1.74
N PRO A 80 -13.50 -4.16 2.01
CA PRO A 80 -14.50 -5.18 2.37
C PRO A 80 -14.77 -6.22 1.28
N GLU A 81 -14.53 -5.91 0.00
CA GLU A 81 -14.70 -6.84 -1.12
C GLU A 81 -13.61 -7.94 -1.11
N PHE A 82 -12.49 -7.71 -0.42
CA PHE A 82 -11.32 -8.59 -0.37
C PHE A 82 -10.90 -8.90 1.07
N PRO A 83 -11.68 -9.69 1.84
CA PRO A 83 -11.42 -9.94 3.25
C PRO A 83 -10.08 -10.65 3.53
N ASP A 84 -9.59 -11.42 2.55
CA ASP A 84 -8.33 -12.15 2.64
C ASP A 84 -7.10 -11.31 2.28
N VAL A 85 -7.31 -10.17 1.60
CA VAL A 85 -6.24 -9.23 1.23
C VAL A 85 -6.00 -8.26 2.38
N LYS A 86 -4.73 -8.00 2.67
CA LYS A 86 -4.33 -6.99 3.64
C LYS A 86 -4.10 -5.66 2.93
N PHE A 87 -4.61 -4.60 3.52
CA PHE A 87 -4.44 -3.24 3.02
C PHE A 87 -3.67 -2.40 4.02
N VAL A 88 -2.84 -1.50 3.50
CA VAL A 88 -2.16 -0.49 4.32
C VAL A 88 -2.38 0.87 3.69
N ILE A 89 -2.78 1.85 4.50
CA ILE A 89 -2.87 3.25 4.11
C ILE A 89 -1.93 4.10 4.97
N PHE A 90 -1.05 4.84 4.31
CA PHE A 90 -0.23 5.88 4.92
C PHE A 90 -0.92 7.23 4.81
N VAL A 91 -0.80 8.09 5.82
CA VAL A 91 -1.33 9.45 5.82
C VAL A 91 -2.84 9.44 5.56
N GLY A 92 -3.54 8.45 6.13
CA GLY A 92 -4.96 8.23 5.97
C GLY A 92 -5.49 7.34 7.09
N ALA A 93 -6.81 7.22 7.17
CA ALA A 93 -7.46 6.48 8.24
C ALA A 93 -8.70 5.74 7.71
N VAL A 94 -8.68 4.42 7.88
CA VAL A 94 -9.77 3.49 7.57
C VAL A 94 -9.84 2.49 8.73
N ASP A 95 -11.04 2.36 9.32
CA ASP A 95 -11.30 1.47 10.45
C ASP A 95 -11.99 0.18 9.95
N LEU A 96 -11.18 -0.76 9.46
CA LEU A 96 -11.62 -2.05 8.94
C LEU A 96 -10.65 -3.16 9.36
N PRO A 97 -11.13 -4.40 9.58
CA PRO A 97 -10.32 -5.49 10.16
C PRO A 97 -9.15 -5.95 9.26
N ASN A 98 -9.22 -5.68 7.96
CA ASN A 98 -8.17 -5.99 6.99
C ASN A 98 -7.38 -4.76 6.52
N VAL A 99 -7.54 -3.61 7.19
CA VAL A 99 -6.84 -2.37 6.85
C VAL A 99 -6.00 -1.87 8.02
N ALA A 100 -4.71 -1.64 7.78
CA ALA A 100 -3.82 -0.96 8.71
C ALA A 100 -3.65 0.51 8.31
N SER A 101 -3.96 1.43 9.22
CA SER A 101 -3.91 2.87 8.98
C SER A 101 -2.76 3.54 9.75
N TYR A 102 -1.93 4.30 9.05
CA TYR A 102 -0.81 5.06 9.62
C TYR A 102 -1.03 6.54 9.33
N ALA A 103 -1.59 7.29 10.29
CA ALA A 103 -2.02 8.67 10.06
C ALA A 103 -0.96 9.75 10.37
N HIS A 104 0.25 9.39 10.85
CA HIS A 104 1.23 10.36 11.37
C HIS A 104 2.64 10.22 10.77
N LYS A 105 3.14 11.35 10.20
CA LYS A 105 4.45 11.57 9.54
C LYS A 105 5.73 11.11 10.27
N ALA A 106 5.68 10.59 11.50
CA ALA A 106 6.87 10.34 12.29
C ALA A 106 7.29 8.85 12.19
N ASN A 107 8.33 8.59 11.40
CA ASN A 107 9.17 7.37 11.40
C ASN A 107 8.76 6.20 10.48
N GLU A 108 7.96 6.45 9.45
CA GLU A 108 7.23 5.42 8.67
C GLU A 108 8.08 4.58 7.68
N GLY A 109 9.25 5.05 7.24
CA GLY A 109 10.08 4.29 6.28
C GLY A 109 10.65 2.99 6.86
N ALA A 110 11.07 3.01 8.13
CA ALA A 110 11.53 1.82 8.84
C ALA A 110 10.36 0.92 9.25
N PHE A 111 9.20 1.51 9.55
CA PHE A 111 7.99 0.78 9.88
C PHE A 111 7.48 -0.02 8.67
N LEU A 112 7.39 0.59 7.48
CA LEU A 112 6.96 -0.07 6.26
C LEU A 112 7.87 -1.25 5.90
N VAL A 113 9.19 -1.07 6.03
CA VAL A 113 10.16 -2.14 5.81
C VAL A 113 10.02 -3.24 6.86
N GLY A 114 9.85 -2.89 8.14
CA GLY A 114 9.65 -3.86 9.22
C GLY A 114 8.33 -4.62 9.11
N ALA A 115 7.26 -3.95 8.65
CA ALA A 115 5.95 -4.56 8.43
C ALA A 115 5.97 -5.51 7.23
N ILE A 116 6.58 -5.12 6.11
CA ILE A 116 6.77 -6.00 4.96
C ILE A 116 7.66 -7.19 5.37
N ALA A 117 8.79 -6.95 6.04
CA ALA A 117 9.69 -8.00 6.50
C ALA A 117 9.03 -8.97 7.49
N GLY A 118 8.18 -8.46 8.39
CA GLY A 118 7.41 -9.29 9.33
C GLY A 118 6.31 -10.12 8.67
N LEU A 119 5.78 -9.67 7.53
CA LEU A 119 4.82 -10.43 6.73
C LEU A 119 5.50 -11.50 5.85
N THR A 120 6.76 -11.30 5.48
CA THR A 120 7.52 -12.23 4.61
C THR A 120 8.30 -13.32 5.37
N SER A 121 8.32 -13.28 6.70
CA SER A 121 9.07 -14.20 7.57
C SER A 121 8.29 -15.44 7.99
#